data_AF-A0A0D0D0F6-F1
#
_entry.id   AF-A0A0D0D0F6-F1
#
_cell.length_a   1.000
_cell.length_b   1.000
_cell.length_c   1.000
_cell.angle_alpha   90.00
_cell.angle_beta   90.00
_cell.angle_gamma   90.00
#
_symmetry.space_group_name_H-M   'P 1'
#
loop_
_entity.id
_entity.type
_entity.pdbx_description
1 polymer ?
#
loop_
_entity_poly.entity_id
_entity_poly.type
_entity_poly.pdbx_seq_one_letter_code
_entity_poly.pdbx_strand_id
1 'polypeptide(L)'
;MWPCGVILARATFYGSEAVSAVNAVFPTPDSTPEYFVFDNNCKLHAHQEVIQDQHFAHTGMPVNVFHFKSKHKETDNYCQQHCNPASFPELIQDGKWRFNTSICEQTNVWLGGYQAILCDMSVHWYNFYLDEMVKRRNHFIIQQLDKEGRKPEMVQRHVLFPTTGS
;
A
#
# COMPACT_ATOMS: atom_id res chain seq x y z
N MET A 1 -13.66 9.36 -1.96
CA MET A 1 -13.24 8.28 -2.87
C MET A 1 -13.24 6.97 -2.07
N TRP A 2 -13.81 5.89 -2.60
CA TRP A 2 -13.78 4.59 -1.92
C TRP A 2 -12.69 3.72 -2.55
N PRO A 3 -11.75 3.19 -1.76
CA PRO A 3 -10.75 2.25 -2.26
C PRO A 3 -11.45 0.99 -2.81
N CYS A 4 -10.95 0.48 -3.94
CA CYS A 4 -11.56 -0.67 -4.63
C CYS A 4 -11.38 -2.00 -3.88
N GLY A 5 -10.47 -2.04 -2.89
CA GLY A 5 -10.20 -3.24 -2.09
C GLY A 5 -9.49 -4.36 -2.86
N VAL A 6 -8.99 -4.09 -4.06
CA VAL A 6 -8.19 -5.04 -4.86
C VAL A 6 -6.76 -5.03 -4.33
N ILE A 7 -6.21 -6.22 -4.08
CA ILE A 7 -4.83 -6.37 -3.63
C ILE A 7 -3.93 -6.41 -4.86
N LEU A 8 -3.09 -5.39 -5.06
CA LEU A 8 -2.22 -5.31 -6.25
C LEU A 8 -1.05 -6.29 -6.17
N ALA A 9 -0.43 -6.41 -5.01
CA ALA A 9 0.71 -7.29 -4.79
C ALA A 9 0.76 -7.75 -3.34
N ARG A 10 1.48 -8.85 -3.11
CA ARG A 10 1.88 -9.29 -1.79
C ARG A 10 3.30 -9.84 -1.82
N ALA A 11 3.99 -9.71 -0.69
CA ALA A 11 5.27 -10.31 -0.44
C ALA A 11 5.35 -10.74 1.03
N THR A 12 6.13 -11.79 1.32
CA THR A 12 6.45 -12.19 2.69
C THR A 12 7.81 -11.60 3.03
N PHE A 13 7.87 -10.86 4.13
CA PHE A 13 9.12 -10.29 4.65
C PHE A 13 9.59 -11.10 5.85
N TYR A 14 10.86 -11.50 5.82
CA TYR A 14 11.51 -12.23 6.92
C TYR A 14 12.31 -11.29 7.85
N GLY A 15 12.31 -9.99 7.56
CA GLY A 15 12.80 -8.90 8.41
C GLY A 15 11.79 -7.75 8.41
N SER A 16 11.72 -7.00 9.51
CA SER A 16 10.76 -5.90 9.66
C SER A 16 11.03 -4.78 8.64
N GLU A 17 9.97 -4.30 7.97
CA GLU A 17 9.95 -2.97 7.32
C GLU A 17 11.02 -2.73 6.23
N ALA A 18 11.29 -3.72 5.37
CA ALA A 18 12.23 -3.53 4.27
C ALA A 18 11.67 -2.53 3.24
N VAL A 19 12.18 -1.29 3.31
CA VAL A 19 11.93 -0.17 2.40
C VAL A 19 12.03 -0.57 0.92
N SER A 20 12.97 -1.47 0.60
CA SER A 20 13.21 -2.00 -0.74
C SER A 20 12.03 -2.75 -1.36
N ALA A 21 11.04 -3.14 -0.55
CA ALA A 21 9.91 -3.93 -1.01
C ALA A 21 8.87 -3.17 -1.83
N VAL A 22 8.75 -1.86 -1.61
CA VAL A 22 7.76 -1.04 -2.32
C VAL A 22 8.14 -0.94 -3.81
N ASN A 23 9.45 -0.88 -4.10
CA ASN A 23 10.00 -0.86 -5.45
C ASN A 23 9.69 -2.15 -6.24
N ALA A 24 9.45 -3.29 -5.55
CA ALA A 24 9.09 -4.53 -6.23
C ALA A 24 7.64 -4.53 -6.76
N VAL A 25 6.75 -3.73 -6.17
CA VAL A 25 5.36 -3.58 -6.60
C VAL A 25 5.25 -2.57 -7.74
N PHE A 26 6.01 -1.49 -7.64
CA PHE A 26 6.06 -0.42 -8.63
C PHE A 26 7.47 -0.40 -9.22
N PRO A 27 7.77 -1.20 -10.25
CA PRO A 27 9.14 -1.38 -10.75
C PRO A 27 9.70 -0.18 -11.51
N THR A 28 8.85 0.77 -11.92
CA THR A 28 9.25 1.99 -12.64
C THR A 28 8.70 3.24 -11.94
N PRO A 29 9.35 4.42 -12.07
CA PRO A 29 8.82 5.67 -11.55
C PRO A 29 7.41 5.97 -12.07
N ASP A 30 7.15 5.68 -13.35
CA ASP A 30 5.83 5.87 -13.99
C ASP A 30 4.75 4.91 -13.46
N SER A 31 5.14 3.83 -12.80
CA SER A 31 4.20 2.90 -12.14
C SER A 31 3.81 3.32 -10.73
N THR A 32 4.50 4.30 -10.15
CA THR A 32 4.25 4.73 -8.77
C THR A 32 2.91 5.47 -8.65
N PRO A 33 2.19 5.30 -7.52
CA PRO A 33 0.93 6.00 -7.32
C PRO A 33 1.19 7.48 -7.00
N GLU A 34 0.16 8.32 -7.19
CA GLU A 34 0.20 9.72 -6.71
C GLU A 34 0.36 9.78 -5.19
N TYR A 35 -0.27 8.85 -4.46
CA TYR A 35 -0.21 8.75 -3.01
C TYR A 35 0.09 7.32 -2.55
N PHE A 36 1.05 7.20 -1.64
CA PHE A 36 1.37 5.95 -0.98
C PHE A 36 1.20 6.10 0.53
N VAL A 37 0.15 5.48 1.09
CA VAL A 37 -0.15 5.53 2.53
C VAL A 37 0.42 4.30 3.24
N PHE A 38 1.23 4.53 4.26
CA PHE A 38 1.83 3.48 5.07
C PHE A 38 2.03 3.93 6.51
N ASP A 39 1.94 3.01 7.46
CA ASP A 39 2.03 3.32 8.89
C ASP A 39 3.38 3.95 9.27
N ASN A 40 4.47 3.47 8.65
CA ASN A 40 5.82 3.91 8.97
C ASN A 40 6.50 4.60 7.77
N ASN A 41 5.73 5.44 7.08
CA ASN A 41 6.21 6.19 5.91
C ASN A 41 7.37 7.13 6.24
N CYS A 42 7.45 7.65 7.47
CA CYS A 42 8.55 8.53 7.86
C CYS A 42 9.90 7.81 7.83
N LYS A 43 10.00 6.56 8.33
CA LYS A 43 11.25 5.79 8.23
C LYS A 43 11.55 5.38 6.79
N LEU A 44 10.51 5.06 6.01
CA LEU A 44 10.64 4.77 4.59
C LEU A 44 11.25 5.95 3.83
N HIS A 45 10.67 7.14 3.98
CA HIS A 45 11.15 8.38 3.36
C HIS A 45 12.57 8.72 3.83
N ALA A 46 12.85 8.65 5.14
CA ALA A 46 14.19 8.93 5.68
C ALA A 46 15.26 8.01 5.10
N HIS A 47 14.95 6.72 4.97
CA HIS A 47 15.85 5.78 4.34
C HIS A 47 16.07 6.13 2.86
N GLN A 48 15.02 6.44 2.11
CA GLN A 48 15.10 6.82 0.70
C GLN A 48 15.95 8.07 0.48
N GLU A 49 15.84 9.08 1.35
CA GLU A 49 16.70 10.28 1.31
C GLU A 49 18.17 9.92 1.50
N VAL A 50 18.49 9.05 2.47
CA VAL A 50 19.88 8.63 2.75
C VAL A 50 20.50 7.90 1.56
N ILE A 51 19.74 7.03 0.89
CA ILE A 51 20.22 6.31 -0.30
C ILE A 51 20.03 7.09 -1.60
N GLN A 52 19.49 8.31 -1.52
CA GLN A 52 19.18 9.20 -2.64
C GLN A 52 18.27 8.53 -3.70
N ASP A 53 17.34 7.68 -3.27
CA ASP A 53 16.40 7.00 -4.15
C ASP A 53 15.32 7.98 -4.65
N GLN A 54 15.28 8.20 -5.97
CA GLN A 54 14.32 9.08 -6.63
C GLN A 54 13.09 8.34 -7.17
N HIS A 55 12.96 7.03 -6.90
CA HIS A 55 11.90 6.20 -7.46
C HIS A 55 10.50 6.71 -7.17
N PHE A 56 10.27 7.26 -5.98
CA PHE A 56 9.00 7.85 -5.53
C PHE A 56 9.01 9.37 -5.47
N ALA A 57 9.90 10.05 -6.23
CA ALA A 57 10.05 11.50 -6.17
C ALA A 57 8.76 12.30 -6.49
N HIS A 58 7.80 11.67 -7.17
CA HIS A 58 6.51 12.25 -7.53
C HIS A 58 5.32 11.67 -6.75
N THR A 59 5.59 10.87 -5.71
CA THR A 59 4.56 10.24 -4.87
C THR A 59 4.48 10.93 -3.52
N GLY A 60 3.29 11.39 -3.13
CA GLY A 60 3.01 11.84 -1.77
C GLY A 60 3.00 10.67 -0.80
N MET A 61 3.72 10.77 0.32
CA MET A 61 3.90 9.67 1.28
C MET A 61 3.35 9.98 2.69
N PRO A 62 2.04 10.24 2.84
CA PRO A 62 1.43 10.48 4.15
C PRO A 62 1.47 9.23 5.04
N VAL A 63 1.70 9.41 6.33
CA VAL A 63 1.49 8.34 7.32
C VAL A 63 -0.01 8.03 7.45
N ASN A 64 -0.37 6.80 7.81
CA ASN A 64 -1.76 6.50 8.15
C ASN A 64 -2.28 7.42 9.28
N VAL A 65 -3.47 8.02 9.15
CA VAL A 65 -4.01 9.00 10.13
C VAL A 65 -4.18 8.41 11.54
N PHE A 66 -4.62 7.15 11.66
CA PHE A 66 -4.73 6.49 12.95
C PHE A 66 -3.35 6.25 13.56
N HIS A 67 -2.39 5.77 12.76
CA HIS A 67 -1.02 5.55 13.21
C HIS A 67 -0.35 6.87 13.62
N PHE A 68 -0.53 7.93 12.83
CA PHE A 68 -0.05 9.28 13.14
C PHE A 68 -0.58 9.77 14.49
N LYS A 69 -1.89 9.64 14.74
CA LYS A 69 -2.51 10.11 15.99
C LYS A 69 -2.18 9.26 17.21
N SER A 70 -1.98 7.96 17.04
CA SER A 70 -1.90 7.02 18.16
C SER A 70 -0.47 6.53 18.46
N LYS A 71 0.45 6.61 17.50
CA LYS A 71 1.80 6.03 17.58
C LYS A 71 2.92 7.04 17.32
N HIS A 72 2.70 8.10 16.55
CA HIS A 72 3.70 9.16 16.39
C HIS A 72 3.61 10.18 17.52
N LYS A 73 4.77 10.58 18.01
CA LYS A 73 4.88 11.71 18.94
C LYS A 73 4.79 13.00 18.15
N GLU A 74 4.17 14.03 18.72
CA GLU A 74 4.19 15.38 18.14
C GLU A 74 5.62 15.91 17.94
N THR A 75 6.57 15.42 18.74
CA THR A 75 8.00 15.75 18.65
C THR A 75 8.76 15.00 17.55
N ASP A 76 8.11 14.11 16.81
CA ASP A 76 8.68 13.48 15.61
C ASP A 76 8.66 14.48 14.45
N ASN A 77 9.56 15.47 14.52
CA ASN A 77 9.65 16.58 13.56
C ASN A 77 9.80 16.11 12.13
N TYR A 78 10.49 14.97 11.92
CA TYR A 78 10.69 14.42 10.58
C TYR A 78 9.35 13.95 10.00
N CYS A 79 8.58 13.15 10.75
CA CYS A 79 7.25 12.75 10.34
C CYS A 79 6.33 13.97 10.11
N GLN A 80 6.39 14.97 11.00
CA GLN A 80 5.59 16.19 10.86
C GLN A 80 5.89 16.98 9.58
N GLN A 81 7.15 17.03 9.16
CA GLN A 81 7.59 17.78 7.99
C GLN A 81 7.30 17.03 6.68
N HIS A 82 7.57 15.72 6.63
CA HIS A 82 7.58 14.98 5.36
C HIS A 82 6.36 14.08 5.15
N CYS A 83 5.74 13.60 6.23
CA CYS A 83 4.70 12.56 6.13
C CYS A 83 3.41 12.90 6.89
N ASN A 84 3.25 14.13 7.37
CA ASN A 84 2.05 14.55 8.06
C ASN A 84 0.85 14.53 7.09
N PRO A 85 -0.21 13.75 7.37
CA PRO A 85 -1.37 13.66 6.48
C PRO A 85 -2.05 15.01 6.23
N ALA A 86 -1.97 15.94 7.19
CA ALA A 86 -2.57 17.27 7.06
C ALA A 86 -1.82 18.17 6.07
N SER A 87 -0.58 17.81 5.69
CA SER A 87 0.21 18.49 4.67
C SER A 87 -0.23 18.15 3.24
N PHE A 88 -1.19 17.23 3.07
CA PHE A 88 -1.74 16.78 1.79
C PHE A 88 -3.21 17.23 1.67
N PRO A 89 -3.48 18.52 1.37
CA PRO A 89 -4.83 19.10 1.40
C PRO A 89 -5.81 18.41 0.43
N GLU A 90 -5.30 17.83 -0.65
CA GLU A 90 -6.06 17.03 -1.60
C GLU A 90 -6.67 15.77 -1.01
N LEU A 91 -6.12 15.24 0.10
CA LEU A 91 -6.71 14.11 0.83
C LEU A 91 -7.82 14.56 1.79
N ILE A 92 -8.07 15.86 1.88
CA ILE A 92 -9.10 16.48 2.72
C ILE A 92 -10.18 17.09 1.81
N GLN A 93 -11.43 16.92 2.18
CA GLN A 93 -12.60 17.53 1.55
C GLN A 93 -13.59 17.96 2.64
N ASP A 94 -13.95 19.24 2.65
CA ASP A 94 -14.89 19.82 3.62
C ASP A 94 -14.51 19.54 5.09
N GLY A 95 -13.21 19.59 5.39
CA GLY A 95 -12.67 19.32 6.73
C GLY A 95 -12.68 17.85 7.15
N LYS A 96 -12.98 16.92 6.23
CA LYS A 96 -12.97 15.47 6.45
C LYS A 96 -12.00 14.78 5.49
N TRP A 97 -11.43 13.66 5.91
CA TRP A 97 -10.59 12.83 5.04
C TRP A 97 -11.41 12.26 3.89
N ARG A 98 -10.91 12.38 2.66
CA ARG A 98 -11.57 11.89 1.43
C ARG A 98 -11.70 10.38 1.36
N PHE A 99 -10.84 9.66 2.06
CA PHE A 99 -10.85 8.21 2.18
C PHE A 99 -10.28 7.76 3.52
N ASN A 100 -10.61 6.53 3.91
CA ASN A 100 -10.09 5.91 5.11
C ASN A 100 -8.65 5.44 4.88
N THR A 101 -7.66 6.10 5.49
CA THR A 101 -6.25 5.71 5.36
C THR A 101 -5.96 4.33 5.98
N SER A 102 -6.81 3.83 6.89
CA SER A 102 -6.67 2.49 7.50
C SER A 102 -7.31 1.38 6.65
N ILE A 103 -7.68 1.68 5.40
CA ILE A 103 -8.32 0.69 4.54
C ILE A 103 -7.43 -0.53 4.30
N CYS A 104 -6.10 -0.37 4.18
CA CYS A 104 -5.22 -1.51 3.94
C CYS A 104 -5.30 -2.54 5.08
N GLU A 105 -5.29 -2.07 6.33
CA GLU A 105 -5.45 -2.92 7.52
C GLU A 105 -6.84 -3.58 7.54
N GLN A 106 -7.89 -2.80 7.32
CA GLN A 106 -9.27 -3.31 7.28
C GLN A 106 -9.49 -4.33 6.15
N THR A 107 -8.83 -4.12 5.02
CA THR A 107 -8.88 -4.99 3.85
C THR A 107 -8.25 -6.34 4.13
N ASN A 108 -7.38 -6.48 5.13
CA ASN A 108 -6.75 -7.76 5.49
C ASN A 108 -7.54 -8.56 6.53
N VAL A 109 -8.62 -8.01 7.11
CA VAL A 109 -9.42 -8.65 8.16
C VAL A 109 -10.00 -10.01 7.74
N TRP A 110 -10.33 -10.19 6.45
CA TRP A 110 -10.85 -11.47 5.95
C TRP A 110 -9.91 -12.66 6.20
N LEU A 111 -8.60 -12.42 6.29
CA LEU A 111 -7.62 -13.47 6.52
C LEU A 111 -7.73 -14.03 7.95
N GLY A 112 -8.22 -13.23 8.91
CA GLY A 112 -8.44 -13.64 10.29
C GLY A 112 -9.37 -14.85 10.42
N GLY A 113 -10.35 -15.00 9.51
CA GLY A 113 -11.24 -16.16 9.47
C GLY A 113 -10.54 -17.49 9.15
N TYR A 114 -9.31 -17.45 8.64
CA TYR A 114 -8.52 -18.62 8.27
C TYR A 114 -7.35 -18.88 9.22
N GLN A 115 -7.18 -18.04 10.26
CA GLN A 115 -6.02 -18.05 11.14
C GLN A 115 -5.73 -19.44 11.74
N ALA A 116 -6.77 -20.16 12.16
CA ALA A 116 -6.62 -21.50 12.75
C ALA A 116 -5.89 -22.50 11.83
N ILE A 117 -6.18 -22.47 10.52
CA ILE A 117 -5.53 -23.36 9.55
C ILE A 117 -4.14 -22.82 9.20
N LEU A 118 -4.01 -21.50 9.06
CA LEU A 118 -2.76 -20.85 8.69
C LEU A 118 -1.64 -21.06 9.71
N CYS A 119 -1.96 -21.11 11.01
CA CYS A 119 -0.96 -21.29 12.07
C CYS A 119 -0.24 -22.64 12.01
N ASP A 120 -0.87 -23.68 11.48
CA ASP A 120 -0.31 -25.03 11.40
C ASP A 120 0.39 -25.32 10.06
N MET A 121 0.39 -24.36 9.13
CA MET A 121 1.02 -24.53 7.82
C MET A 121 2.54 -24.29 7.88
N SER A 122 3.29 -25.08 7.11
CA SER A 122 4.67 -24.72 6.78
C SER A 122 4.69 -23.45 5.93
N VAL A 123 5.82 -22.74 5.91
CA VAL A 123 6.00 -21.49 5.16
C VAL A 123 5.63 -21.64 3.67
N HIS A 124 5.96 -22.78 3.06
CA HIS A 124 5.64 -23.03 1.65
C HIS A 124 4.14 -23.15 1.41
N TRP A 125 3.44 -23.90 2.27
CA TRP A 125 1.99 -24.05 2.20
C TRP A 125 1.27 -22.75 2.51
N TYR A 126 1.75 -21.99 3.51
CA TYR A 126 1.22 -20.69 3.86
C TYR A 126 1.29 -19.71 2.70
N ASN A 127 2.46 -19.57 2.05
CA ASN A 127 2.64 -18.66 0.93
C ASN A 127 1.75 -19.06 -0.26
N PHE A 128 1.74 -20.34 -0.63
CA PHE A 128 0.87 -20.85 -1.68
C PHE A 128 -0.61 -20.59 -1.40
N TYR A 129 -1.06 -20.90 -0.18
CA TYR A 129 -2.43 -20.68 0.24
C TYR A 129 -2.81 -19.20 0.14
N LEU A 130 -1.95 -18.32 0.65
CA LEU A 130 -2.20 -16.88 0.65
C LEU A 130 -2.27 -16.32 -0.77
N ASP A 131 -1.37 -16.74 -1.67
CA ASP A 131 -1.39 -16.33 -3.08
C ASP A 131 -2.70 -16.75 -3.76
N GLU A 132 -3.15 -18.00 -3.55
CA GLU A 132 -4.41 -18.50 -4.13
C GLU A 132 -5.64 -17.79 -3.54
N MET A 133 -5.65 -17.53 -2.24
CA MET A 133 -6.76 -16.82 -1.60
C MET A 133 -6.84 -15.36 -2.04
N VAL A 134 -5.70 -14.68 -2.19
CA VAL A 134 -5.65 -13.31 -2.73
C VAL A 134 -6.18 -13.27 -4.16
N LYS A 135 -5.77 -14.21 -5.03
CA LYS A 135 -6.29 -14.30 -6.42
C LYS A 135 -7.81 -14.48 -6.43
N ARG A 136 -8.33 -15.45 -5.67
CA ARG A 136 -9.78 -15.72 -5.58
C ARG A 136 -10.55 -14.51 -5.05
N ARG A 137 -10.04 -13.88 -4.01
CA ARG A 137 -10.64 -12.66 -3.45
C ARG A 137 -10.65 -11.53 -4.46
N ASN A 138 -9.55 -11.29 -5.16
CA ASN A 138 -9.49 -10.26 -6.20
C ASN A 138 -10.49 -10.53 -7.34
N HIS A 139 -10.61 -11.77 -7.82
CA HIS A 139 -11.63 -12.13 -8.81
C HIS A 139 -13.04 -11.81 -8.30
N PHE A 140 -13.36 -12.17 -7.06
CA PHE A 140 -14.65 -11.86 -6.46
C PHE A 140 -14.89 -10.34 -6.37
N ILE A 141 -13.92 -9.57 -5.86
CA ILE A 141 -14.03 -8.12 -5.73
C ILE A 141 -14.21 -7.44 -7.08
N ILE A 142 -13.41 -7.82 -8.09
CA ILE A 142 -13.53 -7.26 -9.45
C ILE A 142 -14.93 -7.53 -10.02
N GLN A 143 -15.47 -8.73 -9.84
CA GLN A 143 -16.84 -9.04 -10.26
C GLN A 143 -17.90 -8.21 -9.53
N GLN A 144 -17.72 -7.90 -8.25
CA GLN A 144 -18.65 -7.03 -7.52
C GLN A 144 -18.54 -5.58 -7.99
N LEU A 145 -17.32 -5.08 -8.18
CA LEU A 145 -17.09 -3.73 -8.70
C LEU A 145 -17.73 -3.55 -10.08
N ASP A 146 -17.60 -4.53 -10.95
CA ASP A 146 -18.23 -4.51 -12.29
C ASP A 146 -19.75 -4.46 -12.21
N LYS A 147 -20.38 -5.25 -11.32
CA LYS A 147 -21.83 -5.18 -11.07
C LYS A 147 -22.29 -3.82 -10.53
N GLU A 148 -21.44 -3.15 -9.77
CA GLU A 148 -21.68 -1.79 -9.26
C GLU A 148 -21.33 -0.69 -10.27
N GLY A 149 -20.86 -1.04 -11.48
CA GLY A 149 -20.42 -0.08 -12.49
C GLY A 149 -19.12 0.66 -12.13
N ARG A 150 -18.36 0.15 -11.16
CA ARG A 150 -17.07 0.71 -10.73
C ARG A 150 -15.92 0.05 -11.48
N LYS A 151 -14.98 0.86 -11.95
CA LYS A 151 -13.79 0.37 -12.66
C LYS A 151 -12.54 0.69 -11.85
N PRO A 152 -11.87 -0.31 -11.23
CA PRO A 152 -10.59 -0.07 -10.62
C PRO A 152 -9.57 0.35 -11.69
N GLU A 153 -8.69 1.27 -11.32
CA GLU A 153 -7.59 1.67 -12.18
C GLU A 153 -6.59 0.52 -12.35
N MET A 154 -6.12 0.34 -13.58
CA MET A 154 -5.18 -0.71 -13.95
C MET A 154 -3.91 -0.06 -14.48
N VAL A 155 -2.78 -0.32 -13.83
CA VAL A 155 -1.48 0.11 -14.35
C VAL A 155 -1.20 -0.66 -15.64
N GLN A 156 -0.90 0.07 -16.71
CA GLN A 156 -0.70 -0.53 -18.02
C GLN A 156 0.57 -1.41 -18.01
N ARG A 157 0.51 -2.57 -18.66
CA ARG A 157 1.62 -3.53 -18.65
C ARG A 157 2.94 -2.94 -19.15
N HIS A 158 2.89 -2.06 -20.15
CA HIS A 158 4.09 -1.42 -20.70
C HIS A 158 4.73 -0.41 -19.74
N VAL A 159 3.97 0.11 -18.78
CA VAL A 159 4.49 0.96 -17.69
C VAL A 159 5.24 0.10 -16.66
N LEU A 160 4.72 -1.09 -16.35
CA LEU A 160 5.35 -2.04 -15.43
C LEU A 160 6.57 -2.73 -16.04
N PHE A 161 6.52 -3.02 -17.34
CA PHE A 161 7.57 -3.73 -18.07
C PHE A 161 7.89 -2.95 -19.36
N PRO A 162 8.59 -1.81 -19.26
CA PRO A 162 9.01 -1.07 -20.44
C PRO A 162 9.89 -1.98 -21.30
N THR A 163 9.53 -2.14 -22.57
CA THR A 163 10.42 -2.78 -23.54
C THR A 163 11.65 -1.91 -23.64
N THR A 164 12.76 -2.37 -23.07
CA THR A 164 14.07 -1.77 -23.28
C THR A 164 14.32 -1.77 -24.80
N GLY A 165 14.35 -0.58 -25.40
CA GLY A 165 14.81 -0.44 -26.78
C GLY A 165 16.21 -1.03 -26.88
N SER A 166 16.35 -2.02 -27.76
CA SER A 166 17.63 -2.55 -28.23
C SER A 166 18.46 -1.48 -28.91
#